data_AF-A0A068V731-F1
#
_entry.id   AF-A0A068V731-F1
#
_cell.length_a   1.000
_cell.length_b   1.000
_cell.length_c   1.000
_cell.angle_alpha   90.00
_cell.angle_beta   90.00
_cell.angle_gamma   90.00
#
_symmetry.space_group_name_H-M   'P 1'
#
loop_
_entity.id
_entity.type
_entity.pdbx_description
1 polymer ?
#
loop_
_entity_poly.entity_id
_entity_poly.type
_entity_poly.pdbx_seq_one_letter_code
_entity_poly.pdbx_strand_id
1 'polypeptide(L)' 'MEFDPCSEYYVYSCLNLPKIQEAIHASVTKLHYDWEPCSDVIGHWEDRASTVLPFIKELMESGICVWIYR' A
#
# COMPACT_ATOMS: atom_id res chain seq x y z
N MET A 1 8.73 5.14 22.55
CA MET A 1 8.16 5.70 21.31
C MET A 1 6.71 6.00 21.61
N GLU A 2 6.32 7.25 21.44
CA GLU A 2 4.92 7.66 21.56
C GLU A 2 4.28 7.50 20.18
N PHE A 3 3.10 6.88 20.14
CA PHE A 3 2.37 6.67 18.89
C PHE A 3 1.65 7.96 18.51
N ASP A 4 1.97 8.49 17.33
CA ASP A 4 1.27 9.65 16.78
C ASP A 4 0.15 9.17 15.83
N PRO A 5 -1.14 9.28 16.23
CA PRO A 5 -2.27 8.90 15.39
C PRO A 5 -2.40 9.77 14.13
N CYS A 6 -1.74 10.93 14.09
CA CYS A 6 -1.76 11.86 12.96
C CYS A 6 -0.62 11.62 11.96
N SER A 7 0.18 10.55 12.15
CA SER A 7 1.36 10.27 11.33
C SER A 7 1.10 10.19 9.82
N GLU A 8 -0.09 9.73 9.43
CA GLU A 8 -0.53 9.65 8.02
C GLU A 8 -0.58 11.04 7.33
N TYR A 9 -0.95 12.10 8.05
CA TYR A 9 -1.00 13.45 7.49
C TYR A 9 0.38 13.99 7.11
N TYR A 10 1.43 13.60 7.84
CA TYR A 10 2.79 13.97 7.49
C TYR A 10 3.24 13.29 6.20
N VAL A 11 2.87 12.02 6.01
CA VAL A 11 3.16 11.27 4.77
C VAL A 11 2.43 11.89 3.60
N TYR A 12 1.13 12.16 3.76
CA TYR A 12 0.30 12.81 2.75
C TYR A 12 0.89 14.16 2.30
N SER A 13 1.19 15.04 3.25
CA SER A 13 1.74 16.36 2.96
C SER A 13 3.13 16.28 2.32
N CYS A 14 3.97 15.31 2.70
CA CYS A 14 5.29 15.12 2.12
C CYS A 14 5.22 14.62 0.68
N LEU A 15 4.41 13.59 0.40
CA LEU A 15 4.34 12.95 -0.92
C LEU A 15 3.63 13.81 -1.98
N ASN A 16 2.88 14.83 -1.56
CA ASN A 16 2.26 15.81 -2.45
C ASN A 16 3.12 17.06 -2.71
N LEU A 17 4.36 17.12 -2.20
CA LEU A 17 5.30 18.18 -2.57
C LEU A 17 5.88 17.94 -3.97
N PRO A 18 5.87 18.93 -4.89
CA PRO A 18 6.39 18.76 -6.25
C PRO A 18 7.85 18.28 -6.29
N LYS A 19 8.69 18.83 -5.41
CA LYS A 19 10.11 18.42 -5.28
C LYS A 19 10.28 16.95 -4.85
N ILE A 20 9.35 16.43 -4.05
CA ILE A 20 9.39 15.04 -3.59
C ILE A 20 8.91 14.13 -4.71
N GLN A 21 7.81 14.48 -5.39
CA GLN A 21 7.32 13.75 -6.55
C GLN A 21 8.38 13.67 -7.67
N GLU A 22 9.08 14.77 -7.95
CA GLU A 22 10.19 14.80 -8.90
C GLU A 22 11.33 13.87 -8.47
N ALA A 23 11.74 13.94 -7.19
CA ALA A 23 12.84 13.14 -6.66
C ALA A 23 12.56 11.62 -6.67
N ILE A 24 11.30 11.20 -6.55
CA ILE A 24 10.89 9.78 -6.60
C ILE A 24 10.37 9.35 -7.98
N HIS A 25 10.46 10.24 -8.99
CA HIS A 25 9.94 10.02 -10.34
C HIS A 25 8.43 9.69 -10.38
N ALA A 26 7.63 10.29 -9.49
CA ALA A 26 6.18 10.21 -9.48
C ALA A 26 5.54 11.39 -10.24
N SER A 27 4.26 11.25 -10.63
CA SER A 27 3.46 12.28 -11.32
C SER A 27 4.14 12.89 -12.56
N VAL A 28 4.93 12.10 -13.30
CA VAL A 28 5.69 12.54 -14.49
C VAL A 28 4.77 13.14 -15.57
N THR A 29 3.57 12.60 -15.71
CA THR A 29 2.53 13.07 -16.65
C THR A 29 1.66 14.19 -16.09
N LYS A 30 1.93 14.68 -14.87
CA LYS A 30 1.12 15.66 -14.13
C LYS A 30 -0.31 15.19 -13.94
N LEU A 31 -0.48 14.19 -13.07
CA LEU A 31 -1.79 13.67 -12.71
C LEU A 31 -2.65 14.81 -12.11
N HIS A 32 -3.95 14.78 -12.39
CA HIS A 32 -4.90 15.81 -11.95
C HIS A 32 -5.41 15.63 -10.52
N TYR A 33 -4.91 14.61 -9.82
CA TYR A 33 -5.30 14.26 -8.46
C TYR A 33 -4.04 14.10 -7.61
N ASP A 34 -4.21 14.35 -6.32
CA ASP A 34 -3.15 14.20 -5.34
C ASP A 34 -2.85 12.73 -5.07
N TRP A 35 -1.65 12.45 -4.60
CA TRP A 35 -1.33 11.16 -4.03
C TRP A 35 -2.17 10.95 -2.76
N GLU A 36 -2.81 9.79 -2.65
CA GLU A 36 -3.60 9.38 -1.50
C GLU A 36 -3.12 7.99 -1.02
N PRO A 37 -3.19 7.70 0.30
CA PRO A 37 -2.80 6.40 0.85
C PRO A 37 -3.72 5.27 0.39
N CYS A 38 -5.00 5.57 0.15
CA CYS A 38 -6.02 4.66 -0.34
C CYS A 38 -6.86 5.34 -1.45
N SER A 39 -7.44 4.57 -2.35
CA SER A 39 -8.32 5.09 -3.40
C SER A 39 -9.78 4.78 -3.08
N ASP A 40 -10.59 5.80 -2.82
CA ASP A 40 -12.03 5.65 -2.59
C ASP A 40 -12.81 5.23 -3.85
N VAL A 41 -12.22 5.42 -5.03
CA VAL A 41 -12.80 4.97 -6.30
C VAL A 41 -12.77 3.43 -6.39
N ILE A 42 -11.77 2.79 -5.79
CA ILE A 42 -11.62 1.33 -5.75
C ILE A 42 -12.28 0.80 -4.47
N GLY A 43 -13.59 1.01 -4.33
CA GLY A 43 -14.36 0.58 -3.17
C GLY A 43 -14.86 -0.87 -3.21
N HIS A 44 -14.98 -1.45 -4.41
CA HIS A 44 -15.48 -2.83 -4.59
C HIS A 44 -14.50 -3.67 -5.39
N TRP A 45 -14.01 -4.75 -4.76
CA TRP A 45 -13.13 -5.73 -5.39
C TRP A 45 -13.87 -7.07 -5.50
N GLU A 46 -14.16 -7.49 -6.73
CA GLU A 46 -14.99 -8.66 -7.04
C GLU A 46 -14.25 -9.99 -6.77
N ASP A 47 -13.00 -10.10 -7.18
CA ASP A 47 -12.24 -11.35 -7.10
C ASP A 47 -11.54 -11.49 -5.75
N ARG A 48 -12.19 -12.19 -4.83
CA ARG A 48 -11.64 -12.47 -3.50
C ARG A 48 -11.96 -13.88 -3.05
N ALA A 49 -10.92 -14.67 -2.79
CA ALA A 49 -11.07 -15.97 -2.17
C ALA A 49 -11.53 -15.83 -0.71
N SER A 50 -12.33 -16.78 -0.24
CA SER A 50 -12.75 -16.82 1.18
C SER A 50 -11.61 -17.17 2.14
N THR A 51 -10.51 -17.72 1.62
CA THR A 51 -9.33 -18.09 2.40
C THR A 51 -8.08 -18.17 1.52
N VAL A 52 -6.92 -17.87 2.11
CA VAL A 52 -5.59 -18.02 1.49
C VAL A 52 -4.84 -19.27 1.98
N LEU A 53 -5.44 -20.06 2.88
CA LEU A 53 -4.78 -21.21 3.50
C LEU A 53 -4.26 -22.28 2.51
N PRO A 54 -5.00 -22.65 1.44
CA PRO A 54 -4.50 -23.62 0.47
C PRO A 54 -3.19 -23.16 -0.20
N PHE A 55 -3.12 -21.87 -0.53
CA PHE A 55 -1.93 -21.27 -1.17
C PHE A 55 -0.74 -21.24 -0.21
N ILE A 56 -0.95 -20.90 1.07
CA ILE A 56 0.12 -20.94 2.08
C ILE A 56 0.69 -22.36 2.22
N LYS A 57 -0.15 -23.40 2.21
CA LYS A 57 0.30 -24.80 2.27
C LYS A 57 1.16 -25.17 1.07
N GLU A 58 0.74 -24.79 -0.13
CA GLU A 58 1.50 -25.03 -1.36
C GLU A 58 2.89 -24.38 -1.31
N LEU A 59 2.97 -23.12 -0.85
CA LEU A 59 4.25 -22.44 -0.65
C LEU A 59 5.16 -23.21 0.31
N MET A 60 4.63 -23.67 1.44
CA MET A 60 5.40 -24.46 2.41
C MET A 60 5.86 -25.81 1.84
N GLU A 61 5.03 -26.50 1.06
CA GLU A 61 5.38 -27.76 0.39
C GLU A 61 6.48 -27.58 -0.67
N SER A 62 6.53 -26.40 -1.32
CA SER A 62 7.61 -26.03 -2.25
C SER A 62 8.93 -25.65 -1.56
N GLY A 63 8.96 -25.64 -0.22
CA GLY A 63 10.13 -25.29 0.58
C GLY A 63 10.27 -23.79 0.88
N ILE A 64 9.24 -22.98 0.59
CA ILE A 64 9.22 -21.55 0.94
C ILE A 64 8.80 -21.39 2.40
N CYS A 65 9.63 -20.69 3.18
CA CYS A 65 9.34 -20.40 4.57
C CYS A 65 8.38 -19.21 4.69
N VAL A 66 7.19 -19.43 5.26
CA VAL A 66 6.14 -18.40 5.42
C VAL A 66 6.12 -17.91 6.87
N TRP A 67 6.26 -16.59 7.07
CA TRP A 67 6.20 -15.93 8.38
C TRP A 67 4.91 -15.12 8.49
N ILE A 68 4.14 -15.35 9.56
CA ILE A 68 2.89 -14.64 9.85
C ILE A 68 3.06 -13.87 11.16
N TYR A 69 2.88 -12.55 11.11
CA TYR A 69 2.96 -11.67 12.28
C TYR A 69 1.64 -10.91 12.47
N ARG A 70 1.44 -10.37 13.68
CA ARG A 70 0.28 -9.56 14.06
C ARG A 70 0.75 -8.23 14.61
#